data_AF-A0A5M3N761-F1
#
_entry.id   AF-A0A5M3N761-F1
#
_cell.length_a   1.000
_cell.length_b   1.000
_cell.length_c   1.000
_cell.angle_alpha   90.00
_cell.angle_beta   90.00
_cell.angle_gamma   90.00
#
_symmetry.space_group_name_H-M   'P 1'
#
loop_
_entity.id
_entity.type
_entity.pdbx_description
1 polymer ?
#
loop_
_entity_poly.entity_id
_entity_poly.type
_entity_poly.pdbx_seq_one_letter_code
_entity_poly.pdbx_strand_id
1 'polypeptide(L)' 'MNTTPVTNQRLRILQLNMNNSRYAHDDLLNGKLADDWDVVVLQEPCLDRVGNTRATASWRVVYP' A
#
# COMPACT_ATOMS: atom_id res chain seq x y z
N MET A 1 -10.14 -30.94 25.10
CA MET A 1 -10.35 -29.78 24.21
C MET A 1 -8.98 -29.21 23.90
N ASN A 2 -8.49 -29.31 22.67
CA ASN A 2 -7.18 -28.78 22.29
C ASN A 2 -7.34 -27.32 21.85
N THR A 3 -6.94 -26.39 22.71
CA THR A 3 -6.88 -24.97 22.36
C THR A 3 -5.56 -24.71 21.65
N THR A 4 -5.54 -24.74 20.31
CA THR A 4 -4.43 -24.14 19.56
C THR A 4 -4.32 -22.67 19.97
N PRO A 5 -3.14 -22.19 20.38
CA PRO A 5 -3.00 -20.78 20.72
C PRO A 5 -3.26 -19.99 19.44
N VAL A 6 -4.26 -19.12 19.48
CA VAL A 6 -4.49 -18.15 18.42
C VAL A 6 -3.24 -17.27 18.45
N THR A 7 -2.30 -17.53 17.53
CA THR A 7 -1.26 -16.54 17.25
C THR A 7 -2.01 -15.26 16.94
N ASN A 8 -1.61 -14.15 17.56
CA ASN A 8 -2.32 -12.88 17.47
C ASN A 8 -2.25 -12.39 16.00
N GLN A 9 -3.11 -12.92 15.14
CA GLN A 9 -3.17 -12.66 13.70
C GLN A 9 -3.85 -11.32 13.52
N ARG A 10 -3.10 -10.26 13.75
CA ARG A 10 -3.54 -8.89 13.54
C ARG A 10 -3.26 -8.49 12.11
N LEU A 11 -4.32 -8.24 11.34
CA LEU A 11 -4.20 -7.56 10.05
C LEU A 11 -3.85 -6.08 10.28
N ARG A 12 -2.77 -5.61 9.66
CA ARG A 12 -2.33 -4.21 9.69
C ARG A 12 -2.70 -3.55 8.38
N ILE A 13 -3.60 -2.56 8.46
CA ILE A 13 -4.04 -1.75 7.33
C ILE A 13 -3.56 -0.32 7.52
N LEU A 14 -2.76 0.17 6.58
CA LEU A 14 -2.38 1.58 6.50
C LEU A 14 -3.31 2.29 5.53
N GLN A 15 -3.85 3.43 5.95
CA GLN A 15 -4.67 4.28 5.09
C GLN A 15 -4.03 5.67 5.00
N LEU A 16 -3.75 6.13 3.78
CA LEU A 16 -3.08 7.41 3.53
C LEU A 16 -3.85 8.24 2.50
N ASN A 17 -3.97 9.54 2.75
CA ASN A 17 -4.28 10.52 1.70
C ASN A 17 -2.96 11.06 1.13
N MET A 18 -2.77 10.92 -0.19
CA MET A 18 -1.56 11.36 -0.89
C MET A 18 -1.64 12.81 -1.38
N ASN A 19 -2.81 13.45 -1.32
CA ASN A 19 -3.06 14.82 -1.78
C ASN A 19 -2.53 15.08 -3.20
N ASN A 20 -2.68 14.09 -4.09
CA ASN A 20 -2.13 14.05 -5.45
C ASN A 20 -0.60 14.29 -5.54
N SER A 21 0.14 14.14 -4.42
CA SER A 21 1.57 14.41 -4.35
C SER A 21 2.38 13.29 -5.00
N ARG A 22 3.10 13.63 -6.07
CA ARG A 22 4.06 12.73 -6.70
C ARG A 22 5.16 12.30 -5.73
N TYR A 23 5.64 13.21 -4.89
CA TYR A 23 6.72 12.93 -3.95
C TYR A 23 6.29 11.92 -2.88
N ALA A 24 5.06 12.05 -2.35
CA ALA A 24 4.54 11.10 -1.38
C ALA A 24 4.39 9.70 -1.98
N HIS A 25 3.98 9.61 -3.24
CA HIS A 25 3.87 8.34 -3.95
C HIS A 25 5.25 7.71 -4.21
N ASP A 26 6.21 8.50 -4.70
CA ASP A 26 7.58 8.04 -4.95
C ASP A 26 8.27 7.62 -3.63
N ASP A 27 8.01 8.30 -2.50
CA ASP A 27 8.51 7.92 -1.18
C ASP A 27 7.90 6.60 -0.68
N LEU A 28 6.57 6.40 -0.84
CA LEU A 28 5.91 5.15 -0.48
C LEU A 28 6.44 3.95 -1.28
N LEU A 29 6.65 4.10 -2.59
CA LEU A 29 7.06 3.01 -3.49
C LEU A 29 8.52 2.58 -3.30
N ASN A 30 9.39 3.51 -2.88
CA ASN A 30 10.83 3.28 -2.73
C ASN A 30 11.28 3.20 -1.26
N GLY A 31 10.42 3.57 -0.32
CA GLY A 31 10.67 3.52 1.11
C GLY A 31 10.32 2.17 1.73
N LYS A 32 10.45 2.10 3.05
CA LYS A 32 10.16 0.90 3.86
C LYS A 32 8.81 0.94 4.55
N LEU A 33 8.06 2.03 4.38
CA LEU A 33 6.77 2.21 5.07
C LEU A 33 5.81 1.06 4.76
N ALA A 34 5.79 0.55 3.53
CA ALA A 34 4.92 -0.55 3.14
C ALA A 34 5.31 -1.90 3.76
N ASP A 35 6.58 -2.10 4.14
CA ASP A 35 7.09 -3.39 4.65
C ASP A 35 6.45 -3.77 6.01
N ASP A 36 6.00 -2.77 6.76
CA ASP A 36 5.40 -2.94 8.09
C ASP A 36 3.88 -3.15 8.05
N TRP A 37 3.26 -3.18 6.86
CA TRP A 37 1.81 -3.26 6.72
C TRP A 37 1.41 -4.35 5.73
N ASP A 38 0.30 -5.01 6.03
CA ASP A 38 -0.21 -6.10 5.17
C ASP A 38 -1.00 -5.53 3.99
N VAL A 39 -1.69 -4.40 4.21
CA VAL A 39 -2.46 -3.68 3.18
C VAL A 39 -2.20 -2.19 3.31
N VAL A 40 -1.92 -1.52 2.19
CA VAL A 40 -1.84 -0.06 2.09
C VAL A 40 -2.94 0.44 1.17
N VAL A 41 -3.75 1.38 1.65
CA VAL A 41 -4.88 1.97 0.92
C VAL A 41 -4.64 3.46 0.71
N LEU A 42 -4.71 3.91 -0.55
CA LEU A 42 -4.41 5.30 -0.92
C LEU A 42 -5.68 6.05 -1.32
N GLN A 43 -5.88 7.24 -0.76
CA GLN A 43 -6.81 8.26 -1.25
C GLN A 43 -6.05 9.37 -1.97
N GLU A 44 -6.70 9.96 -2.99
CA GLU A 44 -6.11 10.99 -3.86
C GLU A 44 -4.69 10.64 -4.35
N PRO A 45 -4.46 9.42 -4.88
CA PRO A 45 -3.14 9.03 -5.33
C PRO A 45 -2.71 9.91 -6.52
N CYS A 46 -1.40 10.11 -6.67
CA CYS A 46 -0.87 10.75 -7.88
C CYS A 46 -1.10 9.83 -9.08
N LEU A 47 -2.04 10.21 -9.95
CA LEU A 47 -2.41 9.50 -11.17
C LEU A 47 -1.72 10.12 -12.40
N ASP A 48 -1.45 9.30 -13.41
CA ASP A 48 -1.04 9.77 -14.73
C ASP A 48 -2.24 10.23 -15.58
N ARG A 49 -1.96 10.63 -16.84
CA ARG A 49 -2.98 11.15 -17.76
C ARG A 49 -4.06 10.13 -18.15
N VAL A 50 -3.80 8.84 -18.00
CA VAL A 50 -4.77 7.77 -18.32
C VAL A 50 -5.43 7.22 -17.05
N GLY A 51 -5.18 7.83 -15.90
CA GLY A 51 -5.81 7.47 -14.63
C GLY A 51 -5.10 6.35 -13.86
N ASN A 52 -3.85 6.04 -14.21
CA ASN A 52 -3.09 4.97 -13.59
C ASN A 52 -2.20 5.49 -12.46
N THR A 53 -2.05 4.69 -11.41
CA THR A 53 -0.99 4.87 -10.41
C THR A 53 0.36 4.45 -10.98
N ARG A 54 1.44 4.99 -10.40
CA ARG A 54 2.81 4.61 -10.76
C ARG A 54 3.23 3.39 -9.94
N ALA A 55 4.09 2.56 -10.52
CA ALA A 55 4.66 1.40 -9.86
C ALA A 55 6.12 1.24 -10.29
N THR A 56 6.95 0.66 -9.43
CA THR A 56 8.32 0.24 -9.78
C THR A 56 8.33 -1.24 -10.15
N ALA A 57 9.46 -1.76 -10.65
CA ALA A 57 9.58 -3.19 -11.01
C ALA A 57 9.35 -4.15 -9.83
N SER A 58 9.46 -3.65 -8.59
CA SER A 58 9.17 -4.40 -7.37
C SER A 58 7.67 -4.61 -7.12
N TRP A 59 6.81 -3.90 -7.86
CA TRP A 59 5.36 -3.91 -7.68
C TRP A 59 4.66 -4.50 -8.92
N ARG A 60 3.63 -5.30 -8.68
CA ARG A 60 2.76 -5.81 -9.73
C ARG A 60 1.46 -5.01 -9.74
N VAL A 61 1.17 -4.38 -10.88
CA VAL A 61 -0.09 -3.65 -11.08
C VAL A 61 -1.14 -4.59 -11.67
N VAL A 62 -2.36 -4.52 -11.16
CA VAL A 62 -3.52 -5.27 -11.65
C VAL A 62 -4.63 -4.26 -11.91
N TYR A 63 -5.16 -4.28 -13.13
CA TYR A 63 -6.35 -3.52 -13.53
C TYR A 63 -7.54 -4.48 -13.69
N PRO A 64 -8.79 -3.99 -13.56
CA PRO A 64 -10.00 -4.77 -13.86
C PRO A 64 -10.02 -5.30 -15.30
#